data_AF-A0A8X6UZK0-F1
#
_entry.id   AF-A0A8X6UZK0-F1
#
_cell.length_a   1.000
_cell.length_b   1.000
_cell.length_c   1.000
_cell.angle_alpha   90.00
_cell.angle_beta   90.00
_cell.angle_gamma   90.00
#
_symmetry.space_group_name_H-M   'P 1'
#
loop_
_entity.id
_entity.type
_entity.pdbx_description
1 polymer ?
#
loop_
_entity_poly.entity_id
_entity_poly.type
_entity_poly.pdbx_seq_one_letter_code
_entity_poly.pdbx_strand_id
1 'polypeptide(L)'
;MSLRLADRALLVKLFYQNDNSAIVALRKFRTLKGMRKGPFTAKKLRLMVTKFEETGSLNKRKKSCFRGSNRESCTSSGREQSIQRAG
;
A
#
# COMPACT_ATOMS: atom_id res chain seq x y z
N MET A 1 -11.46 8.74 7.92
CA MET A 1 -10.38 7.88 8.44
C MET A 1 -9.45 7.38 7.33
N SER A 2 -8.28 7.98 7.22
CA SER A 2 -7.17 7.54 6.35
C SER A 2 -6.25 6.60 7.12
N LEU A 3 -6.06 5.36 6.63
CA LEU A 3 -5.04 4.47 7.18
C LEU A 3 -3.64 5.03 6.99
N ARG A 4 -2.76 4.80 7.96
CA ARG A 4 -1.32 5.00 7.81
C ARG A 4 -0.78 4.03 6.76
N LEU A 5 0.37 4.36 6.17
CA LEU A 5 1.01 3.51 5.17
C LEU A 5 1.35 2.12 5.74
N ALA A 6 1.83 2.06 6.98
CA ALA A 6 2.13 0.81 7.69
C ALA A 6 0.92 -0.11 7.81
N ASP A 7 -0.25 0.44 8.17
CA ASP A 7 -1.48 -0.37 8.27
C ASP A 7 -1.89 -0.96 6.91
N ARG A 8 -1.66 -0.23 5.81
CA ARG A 8 -1.96 -0.71 4.45
C ARG A 8 -0.99 -1.81 4.03
N ALA A 9 0.30 -1.62 4.31
CA ALA A 9 1.33 -2.61 4.01
C ALA A 9 1.08 -3.91 4.78
N LEU A 10 0.69 -3.81 6.05
CA LEU A 10 0.30 -4.96 6.85
C LEU A 10 -0.91 -5.69 6.23
N LEU A 11 -1.91 -4.95 5.76
CA LEU A 11 -3.10 -5.52 5.13
C LEU A 11 -2.77 -6.33 3.86
N VAL A 12 -1.89 -5.79 3.01
CA VAL A 12 -1.47 -6.44 1.76
C VAL A 12 -0.57 -7.64 2.05
N LYS A 13 0.33 -7.53 3.04
CA LYS A 13 1.14 -8.67 3.50
C LYS A 13 0.25 -9.82 4.01
N LEU A 14 -0.75 -9.51 4.82
CA LEU A 14 -1.72 -10.50 5.30
C LEU A 14 -2.55 -11.10 4.17
N PHE A 15 -2.85 -10.34 3.12
CA PHE A 15 -3.58 -10.86 1.97
C PHE A 15 -2.79 -11.97 1.25
N TYR A 16 -1.52 -11.72 0.93
CA TYR A 16 -0.68 -12.72 0.26
C TYR A 16 -0.34 -13.93 1.15
N GLN A 17 -0.23 -13.74 2.47
CA GLN A 17 0.02 -14.83 3.43
C GLN A 17 -1.20 -15.73 3.70
N ASN A 18 -2.40 -15.37 3.24
CA ASN A 18 -3.63 -16.11 3.51
C ASN A 18 -4.37 -16.42 2.19
N ASP A 19 -3.62 -16.89 1.18
CA ASP A 19 -4.14 -17.39 -0.09
C ASP A 19 -4.99 -16.39 -0.87
N ASN A 20 -4.62 -15.10 -0.80
CA ASN A 20 -5.36 -14.01 -1.45
C ASN A 20 -6.84 -13.94 -1.00
N SER A 21 -7.13 -14.44 0.21
CA SER A 21 -8.46 -14.36 0.81
C SER A 21 -8.63 -13.05 1.55
N ALA A 22 -9.37 -12.13 0.91
CA ALA A 22 -9.66 -10.81 1.47
C ALA A 22 -10.39 -10.89 2.82
N ILE A 23 -11.27 -11.87 3.01
CA ILE A 23 -12.04 -12.00 4.26
C ILE A 23 -11.14 -12.44 5.41
N VAL A 24 -10.26 -13.41 5.19
CA VAL A 24 -9.33 -13.91 6.22
C VAL A 24 -8.32 -12.83 6.59
N ALA A 25 -7.75 -12.15 5.60
CA ALA A 25 -6.81 -11.05 5.82
C ALA A 25 -7.43 -9.92 6.66
N LEU A 26 -8.68 -9.54 6.37
CA LEU A 26 -9.40 -8.53 7.14
C LEU A 26 -9.74 -8.99 8.55
N ARG A 27 -10.09 -10.27 8.76
CA ARG A 27 -10.30 -10.83 10.10
C ARG A 27 -9.01 -10.75 10.93
N LYS A 28 -7.89 -11.24 10.40
CA LYS A 28 -6.59 -11.18 11.10
C LYS A 28 -6.17 -9.75 11.42
N PHE A 29 -6.31 -8.84 10.46
CA PHE A 29 -6.01 -7.42 10.68
C PHE A 29 -6.86 -6.81 11.80
N ARG A 30 -8.16 -7.12 11.83
CA ARG A 30 -9.05 -6.62 12.88
C ARG A 30 -8.67 -7.16 14.26
N THR A 31 -8.31 -8.43 14.37
CA THR A 31 -7.82 -9.03 15.61
C THR A 31 -6.53 -8.35 16.07
N LEU A 32 -5.55 -8.18 15.17
CA LEU A 32 -4.27 -7.52 15.48
C LEU A 32 -4.43 -6.07 15.93
N LYS A 33 -5.42 -5.35 15.39
CA LYS A 33 -5.72 -3.96 15.76
C LYS A 33 -6.76 -3.82 16.88
N GLY A 34 -7.36 -4.92 17.37
CA GLY A 34 -8.44 -4.88 18.34
C GLY A 34 -9.73 -4.19 17.83
N MET A 35 -9.98 -4.20 16.53
CA MET A 35 -11.11 -3.46 15.92
C MET A 35 -12.39 -4.28 15.83
N ARG A 36 -13.43 -3.87 16.59
CA ARG A 36 -14.76 -4.52 16.60
C ARG A 36 -15.53 -4.32 15.29
N LYS A 37 -15.37 -3.19 14.60
CA LYS A 37 -15.87 -2.90 13.24
C LYS A 37 -14.74 -2.22 12.45
N GLY A 38 -14.36 -2.79 11.30
CA GLY A 38 -13.28 -2.27 10.48
C GLY A 38 -13.81 -1.39 9.34
N PRO A 39 -13.14 -0.28 8.96
CA PRO A 39 -13.53 0.56 7.81
C PRO A 39 -13.21 -0.10 6.45
N PHE A 40 -13.01 -1.41 6.45
CA PHE A 40 -12.56 -2.21 5.34
C PHE A 40 -13.60 -3.24 4.96
N THR A 41 -14.07 -3.09 3.73
CA THR A 41 -14.77 -4.12 2.99
C THR A 41 -13.76 -4.91 2.14
N ALA A 42 -14.07 -6.16 1.84
CA ALA A 42 -13.24 -7.00 0.97
C ALA A 42 -12.95 -6.32 -0.38
N LYS A 43 -13.94 -5.61 -0.94
CA LYS A 43 -13.80 -4.79 -2.16
C LYS A 43 -12.70 -3.73 -2.04
N LYS A 44 -12.61 -3.06 -0.90
CA LYS A 44 -11.62 -2.01 -0.65
C LYS A 44 -10.21 -2.57 -0.49
N LEU A 45 -10.08 -3.76 0.11
CA LEU A 45 -8.80 -4.48 0.17
C LEU A 45 -8.33 -4.88 -1.23
N ARG A 46 -9.20 -5.50 -2.04
CA ARG A 46 -8.88 -5.84 -3.44
C ARG A 46 -8.41 -4.63 -4.23
N LEU A 47 -9.11 -3.50 -4.12
CA LEU A 47 -8.70 -2.25 -4.79
C LEU A 47 -7.31 -1.76 -4.34
N MET A 48 -6.94 -1.96 -3.08
CA MET A 48 -5.60 -1.60 -2.60
C MET A 48 -4.52 -2.51 -3.18
N VAL A 49 -4.81 -3.80 -3.32
CA VAL A 49 -3.93 -4.79 -3.95
C VAL A 49 -3.78 -4.48 -5.45
N THR A 50 -4.88 -4.26 -6.16
CA THR A 50 -4.83 -3.85 -7.59
C THR A 50 -4.01 -2.59 -7.79
N LYS A 51 -4.21 -1.55 -6.97
CA LYS A 51 -3.38 -0.33 -7.05
C LYS A 51 -1.92 -0.58 -6.73
N PHE A 52 -1.63 -1.51 -5.82
CA PHE A 52 -0.26 -1.89 -5.51
C PHE A 52 0.39 -2.61 -6.68
N GLU A 53 -0.32 -3.51 -7.35
CA GLU A 53 0.15 -4.21 -8.55
C GLU A 53 0.34 -3.23 -9.73
N GLU A 54 -0.56 -2.25 -9.89
CA GLU A 54 -0.50 -1.24 -10.95
C GLU A 54 0.60 -0.18 -10.73
N THR A 55 0.80 0.28 -9.49
CA THR A 55 1.67 1.44 -9.19
C THR A 55 2.91 1.10 -8.38
N GLY A 56 3.03 -0.13 -7.89
CA GLY A 56 4.07 -0.53 -6.93
C GLY A 56 3.98 0.19 -5.58
N SER A 57 2.95 1.00 -5.33
CA SER A 57 2.91 1.92 -4.17
C SER A 57 1.58 1.89 -3.43
N LEU A 58 1.67 1.78 -2.10
CA LEU A 58 0.51 1.88 -1.19
C LEU A 58 0.25 3.31 -0.71
N ASN A 59 1.07 4.27 -1.17
CA ASN A 59 0.93 5.65 -0.76
C ASN A 59 -0.28 6.29 -1.46
N LYS A 60 -1.14 6.96 -0.69
CA LYS A 60 -2.18 7.81 -1.26
C LYS A 60 -1.52 9.16 -1.54
N ARG A 61 -0.66 9.24 -2.56
CA ARG A 61 -0.42 10.56 -3.13
C ARG A 61 -1.75 10.94 -3.77
N LYS A 62 -2.40 11.99 -3.25
CA LYS A 62 -3.39 12.71 -4.05
C LYS A 62 -2.67 12.96 -5.38
N LYS A 63 -3.23 12.51 -6.51
CA LYS A 63 -2.92 13.19 -7.77
C LYS A 63 -3.40 14.62 -7.52
N SER A 64 -2.53 15.49 -7.02
CA SER A 64 -2.73 16.91 -7.20
C SER A 64 -2.78 17.08 -8.70
N CYS A 65 -3.89 17.63 -9.16
CA CYS A 65 -4.22 17.83 -10.54
C CYS A 65 -3.04 18.55 -11.22
N PHE A 66 -2.26 17.83 -12.03
CA PHE A 66 -1.84 18.39 -13.31
C PHE A 66 -2.79 17.78 -14.33
N ARG A 67 -3.87 18.53 -14.57
CA ARG A 67 -4.70 18.40 -15.77
C ARG A 67 -3.82 18.91 -16.90
N GLY A 68 -3.09 18.00 -17.55
CA GLY A 68 -2.19 18.35 -18.63
C GLY A 68 -1.15 17.26 -18.90
N SER A 69 -1.44 16.48 -19.93
CA SER A 69 -0.48 16.00 -20.93
C SER A 69 0.53 14.90 -20.58
N ASN A 70 0.38 13.84 -21.37
CA ASN A 70 1.37 12.88 -21.87
C ASN A 70 2.05 11.87 -20.94
N ARG A 71 1.95 10.65 -21.45
CA ARG A 71 2.64 9.42 -21.12
C ARG A 71 4.14 9.62 -21.29
N GLU A 72 4.86 9.89 -20.20
CA GLU A 72 6.31 9.71 -20.16
C GLU A 72 6.74 8.96 -18.90
N SER A 73 7.56 7.95 -19.17
CA SER A 73 8.15 7.00 -18.24
C SER A 73 9.00 7.70 -17.18
N CYS A 74 8.71 7.47 -15.90
CA CYS A 74 9.64 7.84 -14.82
C CYS A 74 10.39 6.59 -14.35
N THR A 75 11.50 6.31 -15.01
CA THR A 75 12.60 5.57 -14.42
C THR A 75 13.33 6.46 -13.40
N SER A 76 13.74 5.82 -12.31
CA SER A 76 14.73 6.24 -11.31
C SER A 76 14.38 7.40 -10.35
N SER A 77 14.47 7.11 -9.05
CA SER A 77 15.62 7.51 -8.23
C SER A 77 15.24 7.70 -6.76
N GLY A 78 16.10 7.19 -5.86
CA GLY A 78 16.32 7.83 -4.57
C GLY A 78 16.17 6.97 -3.33
N ARG A 79 16.96 5.90 -3.19
CA ARG A 79 17.50 5.45 -1.89
C ARG A 79 18.79 4.68 -2.10
N GLU A 80 19.93 5.29 -1.77
CA GLU A 80 20.80 4.74 -0.72
C GLU A 80 21.75 5.84 -0.22
N GLN A 81 21.86 5.91 1.10
CA GLN A 81 22.66 6.87 1.84
C GLN A 81 24.05 6.28 2.11
N SER A 82 25.05 7.17 2.15
CA SER A 82 26.23 7.13 3.01
C SER A 82 27.03 5.83 3.11
N ILE A 83 28.23 5.80 2.53
CA ILE A 83 29.45 5.47 3.28
C ILE A 83 30.61 6.33 2.76
N GLN A 84 31.03 7.31 3.56
CA GLN A 84 32.37 7.89 3.48
C GLN A 84 33.36 6.86 4.04
N ARG A 85 34.49 6.62 3.36
CA ARG A 85 35.75 6.26 4.03
C ARG A 85 36.92 6.57 3.10
N ALA A 86 37.79 7.44 3.61
CA ALA A 86 39.08 7.79 3.07
C ALA A 86 40.02 6.58 3.07
N GLY A 87 40.90 6.55 2.08
CA GLY A 87 42.07 5.69 1.95
C GLY A 87 42.95 6.26 0.86
#